data_AF-A0A8T5JMX6-F1
#
_entry.id   AF-A0A8T5JMX6-F1
#
_cell.length_a   1.000
_cell.length_b   1.000
_cell.length_c   1.000
_cell.angle_alpha   90.00
_cell.angle_beta   90.00
_cell.angle_gamma   90.00
#
_symmetry.space_group_name_H-M   'P 1'
#
loop_
_entity.id
_entity.type
_entity.pdbx_description
1 polymer ?
#
loop_
_entity_poly.entity_id
_entity_poly.type
_entity_poly.pdbx_seq_one_letter_code
_entity_poly.pdbx_strand_id
1 'polypeptide(L)'
;MKQELSLKKLKGLKPKGVKPRLENTDLEKLIDIGKYFIDSKKDSVFRDRLGLKYLNKFREEFKEKVKDCKLNQDLITQAIFSSYGEFSYEESVAFGIYSGMLLTELTKRKHAEKKISSFYFDGQGLEFNNLFRQTKNIDFLVVENIKGTQVCTHLGYEGRIGVVAGINIQGTNLFSALNFSKTKCKALFVYNIGGFDSDSFEVDHSWLFGYTSNKALVFIPGQNKANSKLVYEDLDKLELSDQELKRINSNDLFVKFNPSQLQRRSWYLMKAGKVFDILRNFDNKYDSEDEKMKDLVDIFKTYYARKKND
;
A
#
# COMPACT_ATOMS: atom_id res chain seq x y z
N MET A 1 4.93 -17.29 37.53
CA MET A 1 6.28 -16.83 37.93
C MET A 1 6.50 -15.43 37.38
N LYS A 2 6.55 -14.39 38.22
CA LYS A 2 6.96 -13.05 37.83
C LYS A 2 8.49 -12.97 37.96
N GLN A 3 9.21 -12.73 36.87
CA GLN A 3 10.65 -12.46 36.95
C GLN A 3 10.84 -11.01 37.44
N GLU A 4 11.25 -10.86 38.70
CA GLU A 4 11.76 -9.61 39.24
C GLU A 4 13.16 -9.34 38.67
N LEU A 5 13.24 -8.45 37.67
CA LEU A 5 14.50 -7.83 37.26
C LEU A 5 14.93 -6.82 38.33
N SER A 6 15.53 -7.31 39.41
CA SER A 6 16.16 -6.46 40.42
C SER A 6 17.49 -5.92 39.87
N LEU A 7 17.48 -4.67 39.43
CA LEU A 7 18.69 -3.92 39.10
C LEU A 7 19.55 -3.78 40.37
N LYS A 8 20.67 -4.51 40.43
CA LYS A 8 21.70 -4.35 41.46
C LYS A 8 22.15 -2.88 41.48
N LYS A 9 21.84 -2.18 42.57
CA LYS A 9 22.29 -0.79 42.81
C LYS A 9 23.82 -0.75 42.91
N LEU A 10 24.48 -0.28 41.86
CA LEU A 10 25.90 0.08 41.88
C LEU A 10 26.08 1.29 42.82
N LYS A 11 26.58 1.05 44.03
CA LYS A 11 26.93 2.11 44.99
C LYS A 11 28.20 2.82 44.50
N GLY A 12 28.13 4.13 44.29
CA GLY A 12 29.33 4.99 44.25
C GLY A 12 29.59 5.78 42.97
N LEU A 13 28.94 5.46 41.84
CA LEU A 13 28.99 6.30 40.66
C LEU A 13 27.75 7.19 40.65
N LYS A 14 27.90 8.47 41.01
CA LYS A 14 26.90 9.47 40.59
C LYS A 14 26.78 9.33 39.08
N PRO A 15 25.61 9.01 38.51
CA PRO A 15 25.45 9.03 37.07
C PRO A 15 25.84 10.45 36.64
N LYS A 16 27.01 10.59 36.00
CA LYS A 16 27.32 11.81 35.26
C LYS A 16 26.12 11.97 34.36
N GLY A 17 25.34 13.04 34.55
CA GLY A 17 24.16 13.29 33.76
C GLY A 17 24.57 13.21 32.31
N VAL A 18 24.31 12.07 31.69
CA VAL A 18 24.33 11.95 30.25
C VAL A 18 23.15 12.83 29.90
N LYS A 19 23.42 14.11 29.59
CA LYS A 19 22.46 14.91 28.84
C LYS A 19 22.11 13.99 27.68
N PRO A 20 20.87 13.48 27.58
CA PRO A 20 20.50 12.71 26.40
C PRO A 20 20.92 13.60 25.24
N ARG A 21 21.78 13.10 24.37
CA ARG A 21 21.99 13.74 23.09
C ARG A 21 20.63 13.63 22.42
N LEU A 22 19.79 14.65 22.62
CA LEU A 22 18.66 14.98 21.78
C LEU A 22 19.24 15.47 20.45
N GLU A 23 20.06 14.63 19.80
CA GLU A 23 20.25 14.72 18.37
C GLU A 23 18.93 14.23 17.83
N ASN A 24 18.04 15.19 17.60
CA ASN A 24 16.71 15.05 17.04
C ASN A 24 16.81 14.10 15.85
N THR A 25 16.54 12.82 16.10
CA THR A 25 16.80 11.78 15.09
C THR A 25 15.86 12.04 13.92
N ASP A 26 16.21 11.60 12.71
CA ASP A 26 15.30 11.74 11.58
C ASP A 26 13.92 11.16 11.90
N LEU A 27 13.84 10.14 12.77
CA LEU A 27 12.59 9.56 13.25
C LEU A 27 11.80 10.55 14.12
N GLU A 28 12.41 11.13 15.17
CA GLU A 28 11.76 12.11 16.03
C GLU A 28 11.28 13.31 15.22
N LYS A 29 12.10 13.79 14.30
CA LYS A 29 11.75 14.87 13.38
C LYS A 29 10.54 14.51 12.51
N LEU A 30 10.46 13.29 11.98
CA LEU A 30 9.29 12.85 11.21
C LEU A 30 8.05 12.72 12.10
N ILE A 31 8.16 12.19 13.31
CA ILE A 31 7.06 12.11 14.27
C ILE A 31 6.52 13.51 14.58
N ASP A 32 7.39 14.48 14.86
CA ASP A 32 7.01 15.87 15.13
C ASP A 32 6.34 16.53 13.91
N ILE A 33 6.83 16.24 12.70
CA ILE A 33 6.19 16.68 11.46
C ILE A 33 4.79 16.07 11.32
N GLY A 34 4.64 14.78 11.61
CA GLY A 34 3.36 14.08 11.58
C GLY A 34 2.35 14.71 12.55
N LYS A 35 2.74 14.89 13.82
CA LYS A 35 1.92 15.57 14.84
C LYS A 35 1.54 16.97 14.41
N TYR A 36 2.51 17.77 13.94
CA TYR A 36 2.26 19.11 13.43
C TYR A 36 1.16 19.10 12.36
N PHE A 37 1.20 18.16 11.42
CA PHE A 37 0.25 18.11 10.32
C PHE A 37 -1.14 17.59 10.74
N ILE A 38 -1.20 16.63 11.66
CA ILE A 38 -2.45 16.11 12.22
C ILE A 38 -3.14 17.20 13.06
N ASP A 39 -2.40 17.81 13.98
CA ASP A 39 -2.94 18.81 14.93
C ASP A 39 -3.32 20.12 14.24
N SER A 40 -2.42 20.66 13.40
CA SER A 40 -2.60 22.01 12.87
C SER A 40 -3.62 22.10 11.75
N LYS A 41 -3.97 20.99 11.11
CA LYS A 41 -4.74 21.01 9.86
C LYS A 41 -6.08 20.28 9.90
N LYS A 42 -6.47 19.62 11.00
CA LYS A 42 -7.78 18.96 11.10
C LYS A 42 -8.96 19.87 10.71
N ASP A 43 -8.94 21.14 11.13
CA ASP A 43 -9.99 22.11 10.81
C ASP A 43 -9.94 22.62 9.36
N SER A 44 -8.76 22.67 8.77
CA SER A 44 -8.55 23.20 7.41
C SER A 44 -8.79 22.16 6.31
N VAL A 45 -8.51 20.89 6.61
CA VAL A 45 -8.76 19.76 5.69
C VAL A 45 -10.26 19.63 5.40
N PHE A 46 -11.10 19.90 6.41
CA PHE A 46 -12.55 19.74 6.31
C PHE A 46 -13.28 20.94 5.70
N ARG A 47 -12.89 22.18 6.04
CA ARG A 47 -13.59 23.39 5.54
C ARG A 47 -13.60 23.51 4.02
N ASP A 48 -12.60 22.96 3.33
CA ASP A 48 -12.44 23.15 1.89
C ASP A 48 -12.75 21.92 1.02
N ARG A 49 -13.20 20.77 1.57
CA ARG A 49 -13.24 19.48 0.83
C ARG A 49 -12.01 19.32 -0.10
N LEU A 50 -10.82 19.61 0.45
CA LEU A 50 -9.52 19.59 -0.23
C LEU A 50 -9.48 20.38 -1.56
N GLY A 51 -9.77 21.68 -1.52
CA GLY A 51 -9.35 22.58 -2.60
C GLY A 51 -7.86 22.38 -2.90
N LEU A 52 -7.54 22.02 -4.16
CA LEU A 52 -6.19 21.71 -4.67
C LEU A 52 -5.10 22.68 -4.16
N LYS A 53 -5.47 23.94 -3.96
CA LYS A 53 -4.59 25.01 -3.47
C LYS A 53 -4.02 24.74 -2.07
N TYR A 54 -4.85 24.28 -1.12
CA TYR A 54 -4.38 24.02 0.26
C TYR A 54 -3.47 22.81 0.32
N LEU A 55 -3.83 21.76 -0.42
CA LEU A 55 -3.02 20.56 -0.52
C LEU A 55 -1.63 20.84 -1.10
N ASN A 56 -1.52 21.73 -2.09
CA ASN A 56 -0.23 22.14 -2.63
C ASN A 56 0.61 22.92 -1.62
N LYS A 57 0.01 23.86 -0.88
CA LYS A 57 0.72 24.56 0.21
C LYS A 57 1.23 23.57 1.26
N PHE A 58 0.40 22.61 1.64
CA PHE A 58 0.73 21.56 2.60
C PHE A 58 1.90 20.69 2.11
N ARG A 59 1.92 20.33 0.82
CA ARG A 59 3.03 19.59 0.19
C ARG A 59 4.34 20.37 0.19
N GLU A 60 4.31 21.67 -0.11
CA GLU A 60 5.52 22.51 -0.07
C GLU A 60 6.05 22.67 1.35
N GLU A 61 5.18 22.91 2.34
CA GLU A 61 5.56 22.95 3.75
C GLU A 61 6.17 21.61 4.21
N PHE A 62 5.57 20.49 3.81
CA PHE A 62 6.08 19.16 4.12
C PHE A 62 7.48 18.96 3.52
N LYS A 63 7.64 19.26 2.23
CA LYS A 63 8.90 19.12 1.49
C LYS A 63 10.03 19.88 2.18
N GLU A 64 9.79 21.12 2.58
CA GLU A 64 10.80 21.92 3.29
C GLU A 64 11.15 21.33 4.66
N LYS A 65 10.19 20.76 5.39
CA LYS A 65 10.44 20.15 6.69
C LYS A 65 11.24 18.84 6.59
N VAL A 66 11.03 18.04 5.54
CA VAL A 66 11.69 16.72 5.37
C VAL A 66 12.97 16.75 4.54
N LYS A 67 13.37 17.90 3.97
CA LYS A 67 14.49 18.00 3.02
C LYS A 67 15.80 17.40 3.54
N ASP A 68 16.11 17.64 4.81
CA ASP A 68 17.35 17.17 5.44
C ASP A 68 17.24 15.77 6.07
N CYS A 69 16.05 15.16 6.10
CA CYS A 69 15.85 13.84 6.69
C CYS A 69 16.40 12.76 5.75
N LYS A 70 17.10 11.74 6.24
CA LYS A 70 17.55 10.59 5.44
C LYS A 70 16.45 9.54 5.30
N LEU A 71 15.43 9.86 4.49
CA LEU A 71 14.29 8.97 4.26
C LEU A 71 14.71 7.62 3.68
N ASN A 72 14.23 6.54 4.31
CA ASN A 72 14.23 5.18 3.80
C ASN A 72 12.93 4.49 4.24
N GLN A 73 12.71 3.24 3.82
CA GLN A 73 11.48 2.52 4.10
C GLN A 73 11.31 2.28 5.60
N ASP A 74 12.33 1.74 6.27
CA ASP A 74 12.29 1.43 7.71
C ASP A 74 11.94 2.65 8.56
N LEU A 75 12.55 3.78 8.24
CA LEU A 75 12.33 5.05 8.93
C LEU A 75 10.88 5.54 8.74
N ILE A 76 10.35 5.44 7.52
CA ILE A 76 8.95 5.80 7.23
C ILE A 76 7.99 4.88 7.98
N THR A 77 8.24 3.56 7.94
CA THR A 77 7.44 2.57 8.65
C THR A 77 7.44 2.86 10.15
N GLN A 78 8.61 3.08 10.75
CA GLN A 78 8.73 3.47 12.17
C GLN A 78 7.99 4.78 12.46
N ALA A 79 8.09 5.80 11.60
CA ALA A 79 7.41 7.06 11.79
C ALA A 79 5.88 6.92 11.73
N ILE A 80 5.36 6.08 10.83
CA ILE A 80 3.92 5.78 10.70
C ILE A 80 3.42 5.06 11.95
N PHE A 81 4.09 4.00 12.40
CA PHE A 81 3.74 3.29 13.63
C PHE A 81 3.86 4.19 14.88
N SER A 82 4.87 5.06 14.95
CA SER A 82 5.06 5.97 16.09
C SER A 82 4.06 7.12 16.11
N SER A 83 3.47 7.42 14.94
CA SER A 83 2.45 8.43 14.77
C SER A 83 1.06 7.81 14.69
N TYR A 84 0.92 6.51 14.98
CA TYR A 84 -0.37 5.81 15.02
C TYR A 84 -1.12 6.15 16.31
N GLY A 85 -2.45 6.24 16.23
CA GLY A 85 -3.31 6.49 17.38
C GLY A 85 -4.79 6.38 17.04
N GLU A 86 -5.63 6.51 18.07
CA GLU A 86 -7.08 6.64 17.92
C GLU A 86 -7.40 8.05 17.40
N PHE A 87 -7.63 8.16 16.11
CA PHE A 87 -7.86 9.44 15.44
C PHE A 87 -9.35 9.71 15.20
N SER A 88 -9.73 10.99 15.28
CA SER A 88 -10.96 11.44 14.64
C SER A 88 -10.89 11.18 13.13
N TYR A 89 -12.03 11.28 12.44
CA TYR A 89 -12.04 11.14 10.97
C TYR A 89 -11.08 12.15 10.31
N GLU A 90 -11.10 13.41 10.73
CA GLU A 90 -10.26 14.50 10.20
C GLU A 90 -8.78 14.24 10.47
N GLU A 91 -8.44 13.82 11.69
CA GLU A 91 -7.08 13.46 12.08
C GLU A 91 -6.58 12.27 11.26
N SER A 92 -7.45 11.27 11.01
CA SER A 92 -7.10 10.13 10.16
C SER A 92 -6.84 10.54 8.71
N VAL A 93 -7.64 11.48 8.15
CA VAL A 93 -7.40 12.00 6.80
C VAL A 93 -6.07 12.74 6.74
N ALA A 94 -5.75 13.58 7.72
CA ALA A 94 -4.48 14.30 7.80
C ALA A 94 -3.30 13.33 7.93
N PHE A 95 -3.41 12.31 8.78
CA PHE A 95 -2.44 11.22 8.90
C PHE A 95 -2.27 10.44 7.58
N GLY A 96 -3.36 10.18 6.88
CA GLY A 96 -3.38 9.56 5.57
C GLY A 96 -2.60 10.33 4.52
N ILE A 97 -2.81 11.65 4.44
CA ILE A 97 -2.07 12.53 3.53
C ILE A 97 -0.60 12.59 3.94
N TYR A 98 -0.30 12.71 5.23
CA TYR A 98 1.07 12.70 5.76
C TYR A 98 1.83 11.43 5.35
N SER A 99 1.25 10.26 5.62
CA SER A 99 1.85 8.97 5.24
C SER A 99 2.02 8.84 3.73
N GLY A 100 1.07 9.32 2.92
CA GLY A 100 1.20 9.33 1.46
C GLY A 100 2.28 10.29 0.92
N MET A 101 2.50 11.44 1.59
CA MET A 101 3.57 12.36 1.23
C MET A 101 4.96 11.79 1.56
N LEU A 102 5.12 11.05 2.66
CA LEU A 102 6.37 10.35 2.97
C LEU A 102 6.79 9.41 1.84
N LEU A 103 5.87 8.56 1.38
CA LEU A 103 6.16 7.64 0.27
C LEU A 103 6.42 8.39 -1.04
N THR A 104 5.66 9.45 -1.31
CA THR A 104 5.84 10.29 -2.50
C THR A 104 7.23 10.92 -2.53
N GLU A 105 7.71 11.44 -1.40
CA GLU A 105 9.01 12.08 -1.30
C GLU A 105 10.16 11.07 -1.40
N LEU A 106 10.05 9.91 -0.74
CA LEU A 106 11.03 8.84 -0.90
C LEU A 106 11.09 8.34 -2.35
N THR A 107 9.95 8.28 -3.02
CA THR A 107 9.88 7.92 -4.45
C THR A 107 10.65 8.90 -5.33
N LYS A 108 10.46 10.21 -5.14
CA LYS A 108 11.22 11.22 -5.90
C LYS A 108 12.73 11.05 -5.74
N ARG A 109 13.20 10.76 -4.52
CA ARG A 109 14.62 10.52 -4.23
C ARG A 109 15.13 9.26 -4.93
N LYS A 110 14.41 8.14 -4.83
CA LYS A 110 14.73 6.91 -5.56
C LYS A 110 14.79 7.16 -7.08
N HIS A 111 13.84 7.91 -7.64
CA HIS A 111 13.82 8.23 -9.07
C HIS A 111 14.96 9.15 -9.50
N ALA A 112 15.37 10.12 -8.67
CA ALA A 112 16.56 10.94 -8.93
C ALA A 112 17.84 10.08 -9.02
N GLU A 113 17.89 8.96 -8.29
CA GLU A 113 18.94 7.95 -8.36
C GLU A 113 18.71 6.89 -9.45
N LYS A 114 17.70 7.05 -10.31
CA LYS A 114 17.27 6.07 -11.34
C LYS A 114 16.92 4.69 -10.77
N LYS A 115 16.50 4.62 -9.51
CA LYS A 115 16.04 3.39 -8.84
C LYS A 115 14.53 3.25 -8.94
N ILE A 116 14.06 2.01 -8.94
CA ILE A 116 12.63 1.68 -8.85
C ILE A 116 12.14 1.98 -7.43
N SER A 117 10.96 2.59 -7.34
CA SER A 117 10.29 2.87 -6.07
C SER A 117 9.38 1.72 -5.66
N SER A 118 9.93 0.77 -4.91
CA SER A 118 9.20 -0.30 -4.26
C SER A 118 9.03 -0.05 -2.77
N PHE A 119 7.82 -0.29 -2.26
CA PHE A 119 7.47 -0.18 -0.84
C PHE A 119 6.61 -1.36 -0.41
N TYR A 120 6.95 -1.89 0.76
CA TYR A 120 6.15 -2.87 1.47
C TYR A 120 5.81 -2.31 2.85
N PHE A 121 4.56 -2.47 3.27
CA PHE A 121 4.10 -2.07 4.57
C PHE A 121 3.18 -3.14 5.16
N ASP A 122 3.65 -3.79 6.21
CA ASP A 122 2.87 -4.69 7.06
C ASP A 122 2.24 -3.88 8.20
N GLY A 123 0.91 -3.86 8.27
CA GLY A 123 0.16 -3.17 9.32
C GLY A 123 0.05 -3.96 10.63
N GLN A 124 0.57 -5.19 10.71
CA GLN A 124 0.58 -6.04 11.91
C GLN A 124 -0.82 -6.27 12.51
N GLY A 125 -1.86 -6.25 11.66
CA GLY A 125 -3.27 -6.39 12.04
C GLY A 125 -3.88 -5.15 12.70
N LEU A 126 -3.15 -4.03 12.79
CA LEU A 126 -3.63 -2.78 13.36
C LEU A 126 -4.64 -2.08 12.44
N GLU A 127 -5.46 -1.23 13.05
CA GLU A 127 -6.46 -0.45 12.33
C GLU A 127 -5.88 0.90 11.86
N PHE A 128 -5.62 1.05 10.57
CA PHE A 128 -5.19 2.31 9.96
C PHE A 128 -6.28 2.91 9.07
N ASN A 129 -6.97 3.93 9.56
CA ASN A 129 -7.89 4.71 8.73
C ASN A 129 -7.11 5.68 7.83
N ASN A 130 -7.51 5.78 6.56
CA ASN A 130 -6.96 6.70 5.55
C ASN A 130 -5.48 6.50 5.18
N LEU A 131 -4.83 5.40 5.56
CA LEU A 131 -3.40 5.18 5.32
C LEU A 131 -3.00 5.37 3.86
N PHE A 132 -1.90 6.07 3.60
CA PHE A 132 -1.36 6.33 2.26
C PHE A 132 -2.30 7.08 1.30
N ARG A 133 -3.23 7.87 1.84
CA ARG A 133 -4.11 8.72 1.03
C ARG A 133 -3.31 9.66 0.12
N GLN A 134 -3.72 9.77 -1.15
CA GLN A 134 -3.14 10.68 -2.14
C GLN A 134 -1.64 10.52 -2.43
N THR A 135 -1.08 9.34 -2.17
CA THR A 135 0.29 9.01 -2.56
C THR A 135 0.50 9.12 -4.07
N LYS A 136 1.67 9.60 -4.53
CA LYS A 136 1.97 9.78 -5.97
C LYS A 136 3.28 9.13 -6.40
N ASN A 137 3.34 8.81 -7.69
CA ASN A 137 4.54 8.44 -8.45
C ASN A 137 5.21 7.13 -8.06
N ILE A 138 4.57 6.28 -7.24
CA ILE A 138 5.11 4.99 -6.82
C ILE A 138 5.10 3.98 -7.96
N ASP A 139 6.17 3.20 -8.11
CA ASP A 139 6.23 2.07 -9.03
C ASP A 139 5.57 0.82 -8.45
N PHE A 140 5.83 0.48 -7.18
CA PHE A 140 5.26 -0.67 -6.47
C PHE A 140 4.93 -0.33 -5.02
N LEU A 141 3.66 -0.53 -4.63
CA LEU A 141 3.19 -0.45 -3.25
C LEU A 141 2.52 -1.77 -2.87
N VAL A 142 3.00 -2.40 -1.80
CA VAL A 142 2.34 -3.55 -1.18
C VAL A 142 1.93 -3.15 0.24
N VAL A 143 0.66 -3.35 0.56
CA VAL A 143 0.09 -3.15 1.89
C VAL A 143 -0.50 -4.46 2.37
N GLU A 144 -0.16 -4.85 3.59
CA GLU A 144 -0.49 -6.16 4.14
C GLU A 144 -0.98 -6.09 5.59
N ASN A 145 -1.87 -7.01 5.98
CA ASN A 145 -2.34 -7.18 7.36
C ASN A 145 -2.85 -5.88 8.00
N ILE A 146 -3.75 -5.17 7.32
CA ILE A 146 -4.30 -3.89 7.80
C ILE A 146 -5.80 -4.02 8.04
N LYS A 147 -6.29 -3.42 9.11
CA LYS A 147 -7.71 -3.11 9.29
C LYS A 147 -7.96 -1.62 9.03
N GLY A 148 -9.16 -1.21 8.63
CA GLY A 148 -9.55 0.20 8.61
C GLY A 148 -10.28 0.64 7.35
N THR A 149 -10.63 1.91 7.34
CA THR A 149 -11.44 2.55 6.31
C THR A 149 -10.59 3.46 5.43
N GLN A 150 -10.85 3.47 4.12
CA GLN A 150 -10.17 4.37 3.17
C GLN A 150 -8.64 4.17 3.09
N VAL A 151 -8.16 2.97 3.36
CA VAL A 151 -6.76 2.60 3.13
C VAL A 151 -6.45 2.73 1.64
N CYS A 152 -5.35 3.42 1.30
CA CYS A 152 -4.92 3.64 -0.07
C CYS A 152 -5.95 4.38 -0.94
N THR A 153 -6.70 5.33 -0.37
CA THR A 153 -7.66 6.14 -1.14
C THR A 153 -6.98 7.24 -1.96
N HIS A 154 -7.48 7.49 -3.18
CA HIS A 154 -6.95 8.48 -4.13
C HIS A 154 -5.47 8.29 -4.53
N LEU A 155 -4.93 7.06 -4.54
CA LEU A 155 -3.54 6.88 -5.01
C LEU A 155 -3.39 7.36 -6.46
N GLY A 156 -2.30 8.10 -6.70
CA GLY A 156 -1.92 8.62 -8.00
C GLY A 156 -2.78 9.77 -8.49
N TYR A 157 -3.61 10.38 -7.64
CA TYR A 157 -4.29 11.62 -7.99
C TYR A 157 -3.27 12.69 -8.42
N GLU A 158 -3.33 13.15 -9.68
CA GLU A 158 -2.29 13.99 -10.33
C GLU A 158 -0.87 13.40 -10.31
N GLY A 159 -0.75 12.07 -10.36
CA GLY A 159 0.52 11.35 -10.37
C GLY A 159 0.42 10.05 -11.15
N ARG A 160 1.47 9.24 -11.10
CA ARG A 160 1.47 7.88 -11.63
C ARG A 160 1.51 6.85 -10.51
N ILE A 161 0.75 5.78 -10.61
CA ILE A 161 0.99 4.57 -9.80
C ILE A 161 1.34 3.43 -10.75
N GLY A 162 2.38 2.66 -10.45
CA GLY A 162 2.71 1.47 -11.20
C GLY A 162 1.77 0.35 -10.78
N VAL A 163 2.09 -0.27 -9.65
CA VAL A 163 1.38 -1.42 -9.11
C VAL A 163 1.04 -1.18 -7.65
N VAL A 164 -0.17 -1.56 -7.26
CA VAL A 164 -0.60 -1.65 -5.87
C VAL A 164 -1.02 -3.07 -5.57
N ALA A 165 -0.61 -3.61 -4.44
CA ALA A 165 -1.10 -4.88 -3.92
C ALA A 165 -1.64 -4.71 -2.49
N GLY A 166 -2.81 -5.29 -2.22
CA GLY A 166 -3.40 -5.39 -0.88
C GLY A 166 -3.55 -6.84 -0.45
N ILE A 167 -3.00 -7.20 0.70
CA ILE A 167 -2.97 -8.59 1.20
C ILE A 167 -3.57 -8.60 2.61
N ASN A 168 -4.55 -9.47 2.89
CA ASN A 168 -5.12 -9.62 4.23
C ASN A 168 -5.65 -8.29 4.81
N ILE A 169 -6.39 -7.50 4.02
CA ILE A 169 -6.88 -6.17 4.43
C ILE A 169 -8.37 -6.23 4.75
N GLN A 170 -8.81 -5.66 5.87
CA GLN A 170 -10.21 -5.64 6.28
C GLN A 170 -10.72 -4.21 6.53
N GLY A 171 -11.88 -3.86 6.01
CA GLY A 171 -12.58 -2.61 6.32
C GLY A 171 -13.17 -1.97 5.07
N THR A 172 -13.63 -0.71 5.15
CA THR A 172 -14.48 -0.12 4.11
C THR A 172 -13.75 0.83 3.17
N ASN A 173 -14.24 0.99 1.94
CA ASN A 173 -13.70 1.93 0.96
C ASN A 173 -12.18 1.77 0.68
N LEU A 174 -11.67 0.54 0.79
CA LEU A 174 -10.27 0.21 0.52
C LEU A 174 -9.95 0.48 -0.96
N PHE A 175 -8.80 1.09 -1.23
CA PHE A 175 -8.35 1.42 -2.59
C PHE A 175 -9.38 2.25 -3.39
N SER A 176 -10.21 3.03 -2.69
CA SER A 176 -11.23 3.87 -3.32
C SER A 176 -10.63 5.03 -4.11
N ALA A 177 -11.36 5.46 -5.14
CA ALA A 177 -10.98 6.56 -6.03
C ALA A 177 -9.61 6.35 -6.72
N LEU A 178 -9.26 5.08 -6.98
CA LEU A 178 -8.18 4.73 -7.90
C LEU A 178 -8.64 4.95 -9.34
N ASN A 179 -8.36 6.13 -9.88
CA ASN A 179 -8.74 6.42 -11.25
C ASN A 179 -7.69 5.89 -12.24
N PHE A 180 -7.86 4.67 -12.75
CA PHE A 180 -6.89 4.03 -13.66
C PHE A 180 -6.59 4.83 -14.95
N SER A 181 -7.55 5.63 -15.45
CA SER A 181 -7.36 6.44 -16.66
C SER A 181 -6.47 7.67 -16.39
N LYS A 182 -6.71 8.38 -15.28
CA LYS A 182 -6.00 9.62 -14.90
C LYS A 182 -4.73 9.37 -14.10
N THR A 183 -4.77 8.47 -13.12
CA THR A 183 -3.66 8.15 -12.21
C THR A 183 -2.62 7.24 -12.84
N LYS A 184 -2.90 6.74 -14.05
CA LYS A 184 -2.07 5.78 -14.77
C LYS A 184 -1.69 4.57 -13.90
N CYS A 185 -2.50 4.24 -12.88
CA CYS A 185 -2.37 3.00 -12.12
C CYS A 185 -2.34 1.87 -13.14
N LYS A 186 -1.24 1.11 -13.18
CA LYS A 186 -1.07 0.09 -14.22
C LYS A 186 -1.69 -1.24 -13.82
N ALA A 187 -1.75 -1.52 -12.52
CA ALA A 187 -2.40 -2.70 -11.97
C ALA A 187 -2.70 -2.54 -10.47
N LEU A 188 -3.81 -3.13 -10.04
CA LEU A 188 -4.16 -3.38 -8.65
C LEU A 188 -4.29 -4.89 -8.46
N PHE A 189 -3.70 -5.40 -7.39
CA PHE A 189 -3.84 -6.78 -6.95
C PHE A 189 -4.40 -6.78 -5.53
N VAL A 190 -5.34 -7.67 -5.26
CA VAL A 190 -5.88 -7.86 -3.92
C VAL A 190 -5.96 -9.35 -3.63
N TYR A 191 -5.66 -9.71 -2.38
CA TYR A 191 -5.76 -11.07 -1.87
C TYR A 191 -6.31 -11.04 -0.44
N ASN A 192 -7.33 -11.85 -0.16
CA ASN A 192 -7.96 -11.97 1.16
C ASN A 192 -8.38 -10.61 1.74
N ILE A 193 -9.25 -9.89 1.01
CA ILE A 193 -9.77 -8.59 1.44
C ILE A 193 -11.21 -8.71 1.91
N GLY A 194 -11.54 -8.07 3.04
CA GLY A 194 -12.90 -7.95 3.57
C GLY A 194 -13.38 -6.50 3.63
N GLY A 195 -14.67 -6.26 3.38
CA GLY A 195 -15.30 -4.91 3.48
C GLY A 195 -15.08 -3.99 2.27
N PHE A 196 -14.54 -4.51 1.18
CA PHE A 196 -14.31 -3.77 -0.05
C PHE A 196 -15.63 -3.26 -0.66
N ASP A 197 -15.78 -1.93 -0.77
CA ASP A 197 -16.94 -1.32 -1.40
C ASP A 197 -16.67 -1.11 -2.89
N SER A 198 -17.39 -1.85 -3.73
CA SER A 198 -17.26 -1.81 -5.18
C SER A 198 -17.45 -0.41 -5.71
N ASP A 199 -18.42 0.34 -5.20
CA ASP A 199 -18.93 1.57 -5.82
C ASP A 199 -17.88 2.70 -5.86
N SER A 200 -16.75 2.46 -5.21
CA SER A 200 -15.65 3.40 -5.06
C SER A 200 -14.57 3.33 -6.17
N PHE A 201 -14.67 2.41 -7.14
CA PHE A 201 -13.79 2.39 -8.31
C PHE A 201 -14.40 3.19 -9.46
N GLU A 202 -13.88 4.38 -9.72
CA GLU A 202 -14.03 4.99 -11.05
C GLU A 202 -13.05 4.32 -12.02
N VAL A 203 -13.41 3.13 -12.51
CA VAL A 203 -12.81 2.62 -13.74
C VAL A 203 -13.52 3.33 -14.87
N ASP A 204 -12.81 4.21 -15.58
CA ASP A 204 -13.34 5.05 -16.66
C ASP A 204 -13.78 4.28 -17.92
N HIS A 205 -13.90 2.95 -17.80
CA HIS A 205 -14.62 2.09 -18.72
C HIS A 205 -15.49 1.16 -17.90
N SER A 206 -16.76 1.13 -18.30
CA SER A 206 -17.92 0.48 -17.70
C SER A 206 -17.66 -0.85 -17.00
N TRP A 207 -18.63 -1.26 -16.19
CA TRP A 207 -18.72 -2.56 -15.50
C TRP A 207 -18.01 -2.62 -14.14
N LEU A 208 -18.65 -1.98 -13.16
CA LEU A 208 -18.52 -2.35 -11.75
C LEU A 208 -19.62 -3.35 -11.39
N PHE A 209 -19.26 -4.39 -10.64
CA PHE A 209 -20.23 -5.27 -9.99
C PHE A 209 -19.95 -5.28 -8.48
N GLY A 210 -21.01 -5.26 -7.69
CA GLY A 210 -20.96 -5.28 -6.22
C GLY A 210 -20.55 -6.62 -5.63
N TYR A 211 -19.93 -6.58 -4.45
CA TYR A 211 -19.33 -7.76 -3.81
C TYR A 211 -19.66 -7.92 -2.34
N THR A 212 -19.82 -9.19 -1.95
CA THR A 212 -20.03 -9.66 -0.58
C THR A 212 -19.33 -11.03 -0.40
N SER A 213 -17.99 -11.07 -0.25
CA SER A 213 -17.30 -12.30 0.20
C SER A 213 -15.86 -12.04 0.67
N ASN A 214 -15.26 -12.99 1.41
CA ASN A 214 -13.98 -12.86 2.12
C ASN A 214 -12.76 -13.36 1.33
N LYS A 215 -12.86 -13.66 0.03
CA LYS A 215 -11.71 -14.16 -0.76
C LYS A 215 -11.77 -13.74 -2.23
N ALA A 216 -11.18 -12.60 -2.56
CA ALA A 216 -11.14 -12.09 -3.93
C ALA A 216 -9.74 -12.15 -4.55
N LEU A 217 -9.69 -12.40 -5.86
CA LEU A 217 -8.56 -12.13 -6.74
C LEU A 217 -9.03 -11.12 -7.81
N VAL A 218 -8.39 -9.94 -7.86
CA VAL A 218 -8.69 -8.93 -8.89
C VAL A 218 -7.44 -8.58 -9.68
N PHE A 219 -7.57 -8.55 -11.01
CA PHE A 219 -6.53 -8.17 -11.95
C PHE A 219 -7.11 -7.33 -13.10
N ILE A 220 -6.47 -6.21 -13.49
CA ILE A 220 -6.74 -5.56 -14.78
C ILE A 220 -5.50 -4.95 -15.41
N PRO A 221 -5.15 -5.36 -16.65
CA PRO A 221 -4.14 -4.68 -17.42
C PRO A 221 -4.66 -4.09 -18.73
N GLY A 222 -4.27 -2.83 -18.99
CA GLY A 222 -4.18 -2.27 -20.34
C GLY A 222 -4.79 -0.88 -20.49
N GLN A 223 -3.93 0.13 -20.56
CA GLN A 223 -4.27 1.44 -21.12
C GLN A 223 -4.57 1.29 -22.62
N ASN A 224 -5.78 1.73 -23.00
CA ASN A 224 -6.36 1.79 -24.34
C ASN A 224 -7.01 0.52 -24.91
N LYS A 225 -8.29 0.75 -25.28
CA LYS A 225 -9.31 -0.11 -25.89
C LYS A 225 -10.15 -0.90 -24.88
N ALA A 226 -11.46 -0.89 -25.11
CA ALA A 226 -12.57 -1.52 -24.37
C ALA A 226 -12.43 -3.05 -24.10
N ASN A 227 -11.24 -3.62 -24.26
CA ASN A 227 -10.91 -5.03 -24.17
C ASN A 227 -9.83 -5.34 -23.11
N SER A 228 -9.37 -4.39 -22.31
CA SER A 228 -8.60 -4.65 -21.09
C SER A 228 -9.53 -5.27 -20.04
N LYS A 229 -9.47 -6.59 -19.92
CA LYS A 229 -10.42 -7.41 -19.15
C LYS A 229 -10.08 -7.38 -17.67
N LEU A 230 -11.05 -6.92 -16.88
CA LEU A 230 -11.18 -7.25 -15.47
C LEU A 230 -11.34 -8.78 -15.38
N VAL A 231 -10.37 -9.45 -14.76
CA VAL A 231 -10.60 -10.80 -14.25
C VAL A 231 -10.94 -10.59 -12.78
N TYR A 232 -12.23 -10.56 -12.50
CA TYR A 232 -12.77 -10.65 -11.16
C TYR A 232 -13.25 -12.07 -10.99
N GLU A 233 -12.74 -12.77 -9.99
CA GLU A 233 -13.28 -14.06 -9.62
C GLU A 233 -13.43 -14.14 -8.11
N ASP A 234 -14.65 -14.42 -7.68
CA ASP A 234 -14.99 -14.72 -6.29
C ASP A 234 -14.53 -16.14 -6.01
N LEU A 235 -13.47 -16.29 -5.20
CA LEU A 235 -12.90 -17.61 -4.91
C LEU A 235 -13.92 -18.50 -4.16
N ASP A 236 -14.93 -17.92 -3.52
CA ASP A 236 -15.98 -18.69 -2.86
C ASP A 236 -16.87 -19.43 -3.87
N LYS A 237 -16.95 -19.00 -5.13
CA LYS A 237 -17.66 -19.72 -6.21
C LYS A 237 -16.95 -20.98 -6.67
N LEU A 238 -15.68 -21.17 -6.31
CA LEU A 238 -14.95 -22.39 -6.63
C LEU A 238 -15.24 -23.54 -5.66
N GLU A 239 -16.01 -23.29 -4.60
CA GLU A 239 -16.33 -24.27 -3.55
C GLU A 239 -15.07 -24.91 -2.93
N LEU A 240 -13.95 -24.18 -2.93
CA LEU A 240 -12.68 -24.66 -2.36
C LEU A 240 -12.63 -24.32 -0.87
N SER A 241 -12.23 -25.31 -0.07
CA SER A 241 -11.85 -25.06 1.32
C SER A 241 -10.64 -24.13 1.41
N ASP A 242 -10.46 -23.47 2.56
CA ASP A 242 -9.26 -22.66 2.84
C ASP A 242 -7.96 -23.44 2.66
N GLN A 243 -7.98 -24.73 3.01
CA GLN A 243 -6.83 -25.61 2.84
C GLN A 243 -6.54 -25.91 1.36
N GLU A 244 -7.57 -26.09 0.54
CA GLU A 244 -7.43 -26.25 -0.90
C GLU A 244 -6.94 -24.97 -1.57
N LEU A 245 -7.47 -23.80 -1.19
CA LEU A 245 -6.99 -22.51 -1.71
C LEU A 245 -5.51 -22.28 -1.36
N LYS A 246 -5.08 -22.68 -0.17
CA LYS A 246 -3.66 -22.63 0.24
C LYS A 246 -2.77 -23.61 -0.53
N ARG A 247 -3.32 -24.64 -1.17
CA ARG A 247 -2.57 -25.69 -1.88
C ARG A 247 -2.65 -25.62 -3.40
N ILE A 248 -3.76 -25.14 -3.96
CA ILE A 248 -4.01 -25.08 -5.40
C ILE A 248 -3.01 -24.13 -6.08
N ASN A 249 -2.27 -24.58 -7.09
CA ASN A 249 -1.41 -23.66 -7.83
C ASN A 249 -2.24 -22.83 -8.82
N SER A 250 -1.69 -21.72 -9.31
CA SER A 250 -2.40 -20.85 -10.24
C SER A 250 -2.88 -21.54 -11.52
N ASN A 251 -2.14 -22.52 -12.06
CA ASN A 251 -2.55 -23.24 -13.25
C ASN A 251 -3.83 -24.05 -12.99
N ASP A 252 -3.86 -24.81 -11.89
CA ASP A 252 -5.01 -25.61 -11.48
C ASP A 252 -6.22 -24.71 -11.15
N LEU A 253 -5.96 -23.56 -10.52
CA LEU A 253 -6.97 -22.55 -10.25
C LEU A 253 -7.63 -22.06 -11.55
N PHE A 254 -6.84 -21.69 -12.56
CA PHE A 254 -7.38 -21.22 -13.84
C PHE A 254 -8.09 -22.32 -14.65
N VAL A 255 -7.61 -23.56 -14.56
CA VAL A 255 -8.29 -24.71 -15.19
C VAL A 255 -9.69 -24.90 -14.62
N LYS A 256 -9.86 -24.73 -13.30
CA LYS A 256 -11.19 -24.77 -12.66
C LYS A 256 -12.11 -23.63 -13.08
N PHE A 257 -11.57 -22.46 -13.42
CA PHE A 257 -12.38 -21.28 -13.74
C PHE A 257 -13.01 -21.29 -15.14
N ASN A 258 -12.27 -21.62 -16.21
CA ASN A 258 -12.87 -21.66 -17.55
C ASN A 258 -12.00 -22.37 -18.61
N PRO A 259 -12.21 -23.67 -18.87
CA PRO A 259 -11.44 -24.43 -19.85
C PRO A 259 -11.46 -23.82 -21.26
N SER A 260 -12.56 -23.17 -21.64
CA SER A 260 -12.77 -22.62 -22.99
C SER A 260 -12.03 -21.31 -23.27
N GLN A 261 -11.62 -20.56 -22.23
CA GLN A 261 -10.91 -19.27 -22.39
C GLN A 261 -9.39 -19.37 -22.26
N LEU A 262 -8.87 -20.47 -21.70
CA LEU A 262 -7.43 -20.72 -21.57
C LEU A 262 -6.72 -20.80 -22.93
N GLN A 263 -7.39 -21.33 -23.97
CA GLN A 263 -6.80 -21.50 -25.31
C GLN A 263 -6.48 -20.18 -26.03
N ARG A 264 -7.12 -19.05 -25.68
CA ARG A 264 -6.90 -17.75 -26.35
C ARG A 264 -6.15 -16.70 -25.53
N ARG A 265 -5.82 -16.96 -24.25
CA ARG A 265 -5.27 -15.94 -23.32
C ARG A 265 -4.17 -16.44 -22.39
N SER A 266 -3.41 -17.44 -22.81
CA SER A 266 -2.42 -18.14 -21.99
C SER A 266 -1.42 -17.22 -21.29
N TRP A 267 -0.82 -16.25 -21.98
CA TRP A 267 0.29 -15.47 -21.40
C TRP A 267 -0.14 -14.53 -20.23
N TYR A 268 -1.26 -13.82 -20.38
CA TYR A 268 -1.74 -12.87 -19.36
C TYR A 268 -2.24 -13.61 -18.13
N LEU A 269 -2.97 -14.70 -18.34
CA LEU A 269 -3.44 -15.59 -17.27
C LEU A 269 -2.26 -16.25 -16.55
N MET A 270 -1.26 -16.77 -17.26
CA MET A 270 -0.05 -17.33 -16.63
C MET A 270 0.70 -16.31 -15.78
N LYS A 271 0.77 -15.05 -16.21
CA LYS A 271 1.45 -14.00 -15.43
C LYS A 271 0.62 -13.54 -14.24
N ALA A 272 -0.70 -13.38 -14.40
CA ALA A 272 -1.61 -13.15 -13.28
C ALA A 272 -1.54 -14.31 -12.27
N GLY A 273 -1.41 -15.55 -12.75
CA GLY A 273 -1.17 -16.74 -11.94
C GLY A 273 0.11 -16.69 -11.15
N LYS A 274 1.21 -16.29 -11.78
CA LYS A 274 2.47 -16.09 -11.07
C LYS A 274 2.34 -15.00 -10.00
N VAL A 275 1.67 -13.89 -10.28
CA VAL A 275 1.42 -12.86 -9.26
C VAL A 275 0.54 -13.40 -8.13
N PHE A 276 -0.52 -14.15 -8.45
CA PHE A 276 -1.36 -14.82 -7.46
C PHE A 276 -0.55 -15.78 -6.58
N ASP A 277 0.27 -16.65 -7.19
CA ASP A 277 1.12 -17.60 -6.47
C ASP A 277 2.11 -16.86 -5.55
N ILE A 278 2.62 -15.69 -5.96
CA ILE A 278 3.46 -14.87 -5.09
C ILE A 278 2.64 -14.30 -3.93
N LEU A 279 1.55 -13.59 -4.22
CA LEU A 279 0.71 -12.92 -3.21
C LEU A 279 0.11 -13.91 -2.20
N ARG A 280 -0.21 -15.13 -2.64
CA ARG A 280 -0.73 -16.18 -1.75
C ARG A 280 0.37 -16.79 -0.88
N ASN A 281 1.57 -16.97 -1.43
CA ASN A 281 2.70 -17.53 -0.70
C ASN A 281 3.55 -16.44 -0.03
N PHE A 282 3.02 -15.22 0.13
CA PHE A 282 3.73 -14.08 0.68
C PHE A 282 4.29 -14.39 2.09
N ASP A 283 3.54 -15.15 2.89
CA ASP A 283 3.94 -15.54 4.24
C ASP A 283 4.81 -16.81 4.31
N ASN A 284 4.76 -17.69 3.30
CA ASN A 284 5.24 -19.07 3.44
C ASN A 284 6.51 -19.40 2.63
N LYS A 285 6.87 -18.60 1.63
CA LYS A 285 7.91 -18.98 0.65
C LYS A 285 9.20 -18.16 0.73
N TYR A 286 9.18 -16.99 1.36
CA TYR A 286 10.29 -16.05 1.27
C TYR A 286 10.94 -15.82 2.63
N ASP A 287 12.27 -15.83 2.65
CA ASP A 287 13.06 -15.65 3.87
C ASP A 287 13.18 -14.18 4.26
N SER A 288 12.89 -13.24 3.34
CA SER A 288 12.92 -11.80 3.60
C SER A 288 11.94 -10.99 2.71
N GLU A 289 11.54 -9.80 3.17
CA GLU A 289 10.69 -8.86 2.41
C GLU A 289 11.33 -8.41 1.09
N ASP A 290 12.66 -8.26 1.07
CA ASP A 290 13.40 -7.83 -0.12
C ASP A 290 13.31 -8.86 -1.26
N GLU A 291 13.36 -10.15 -0.93
CA GLU A 291 13.15 -11.22 -1.91
C GLU A 291 11.73 -11.21 -2.47
N LYS A 292 10.71 -11.01 -1.61
CA LYS A 292 9.31 -10.88 -2.03
C LYS A 292 9.14 -9.75 -3.04
N MET A 293 9.67 -8.58 -2.69
CA MET A 293 9.55 -7.37 -3.52
C MET A 293 10.34 -7.50 -4.82
N LYS A 294 11.51 -8.15 -4.80
CA LYS A 294 12.30 -8.42 -6.00
C LYS A 294 11.53 -9.30 -6.99
N ASP A 295 10.94 -10.40 -6.54
CA ASP A 295 10.20 -11.32 -7.42
C ASP A 295 8.95 -10.65 -8.03
N LEU A 296 8.21 -9.86 -7.23
CA LEU A 296 7.12 -9.03 -7.74
C LEU A 296 7.62 -8.07 -8.84
N VAL A 297 8.65 -7.28 -8.52
CA VAL A 297 9.23 -6.29 -9.44
C VAL A 297 9.68 -6.96 -10.75
N ASP A 298 10.32 -8.12 -10.69
CA ASP A 298 10.83 -8.80 -11.87
C ASP A 298 9.72 -9.39 -12.75
N ILE A 299 8.62 -9.89 -12.15
CA ILE A 299 7.42 -10.25 -12.91
C ILE A 299 6.86 -9.02 -13.65
N PHE A 300 6.79 -7.87 -12.98
CA PHE A 300 6.25 -6.65 -13.62
C PHE A 300 7.17 -6.04 -14.65
N LYS A 301 8.49 -6.05 -14.44
CA LYS A 301 9.44 -5.68 -15.49
C LYS A 301 9.20 -6.56 -16.71
N THR A 302 9.05 -7.88 -16.51
CA THR A 302 8.71 -8.79 -17.62
C THR A 302 7.38 -8.43 -18.29
N TYR A 303 6.40 -7.98 -17.50
CA TYR A 303 5.08 -7.58 -17.98
C TYR A 303 5.09 -6.31 -18.84
N TYR A 304 5.85 -5.30 -18.42
CA TYR A 304 5.82 -3.97 -19.04
C TYR A 304 7.04 -3.65 -19.93
N ALA A 305 8.11 -4.45 -19.92
CA ALA A 305 9.29 -4.23 -20.77
C ALA A 305 9.03 -4.46 -22.26
N ARG A 306 7.98 -5.22 -22.63
CA ARG A 306 7.72 -5.58 -24.03
C ARG A 306 7.16 -4.45 -24.92
N LYS A 307 6.75 -3.31 -24.37
CA LYS A 307 6.10 -2.24 -25.15
C LYS A 307 7.04 -1.26 -25.87
N LYS A 308 8.34 -1.56 -25.99
CA LYS A 308 9.31 -0.66 -26.67
C LYS A 308 9.71 -1.09 -28.08
N ASN A 309 9.37 -2.31 -28.52
CA ASN A 309 9.85 -2.86 -29.79
C ASN A 309 8.73 -3.37 -30.73
N ASP A 310 7.46 -3.13 -30.40
CA ASP A 310 6.29 -3.36 -31.27
C ASP A 310 5.57 -2.02 -31.48
#